data_AF-A0A0N4SV61-F1
#
_entry.id   AF-A0A0N4SV61-F1
#
_cell.length_a   1.000
_cell.length_b   1.000
_cell.length_c   1.000
_cell.angle_alpha   90.00
_cell.angle_beta   90.00
_cell.angle_gamma   90.00
#
_symmetry.space_group_name_H-M   'P 1'
#
loop_
_entity.id
_entity.type
_entity.pdbx_description
1 polymer ?
#
loop_
_entity_poly.entity_id
_entity_poly.type
_entity_poly.pdbx_seq_one_letter_code
_entity_poly.pdbx_strand_id
1 'polypeptide(L)'
;FVMACLPRATATLARQDCSNGCSAPFAGERGSEEVAETFRPSLGVKKPSKALLFVILSPVGPYFSSGSFTPVSLWANPKYIRAWKGGTGDCKMGGNYGASLLAQCEAVENGCQQVLWLYGKDNQITEVGTMNLFLYWINEDGEEELATPPLDGIILPGVTRQSILELAQQWGEFKVCERH
;
A
#
# COMPACT_ATOMS: atom_id res chain seq x y z
N PHE A 1 4.33 -4.52 -7.10
CA PHE A 1 3.32 -5.38 -6.45
C PHE A 1 2.03 -4.58 -6.40
N VAL A 2 1.14 -4.75 -7.37
CA VAL A 2 -0.21 -4.20 -7.31
C VAL A 2 -1.10 -5.37 -6.91
N MET A 3 -1.54 -5.40 -5.65
CA MET A 3 -2.54 -6.36 -5.21
C MET A 3 -3.89 -5.82 -5.68
N ALA A 4 -4.41 -6.36 -6.76
CA ALA A 4 -5.76 -6.03 -7.23
C ALA A 4 -6.76 -6.84 -6.41
N CYS A 5 -7.66 -6.14 -5.72
CA CYS A 5 -8.74 -6.74 -4.95
C CYS A 5 -9.91 -7.00 -5.90
N LEU A 6 -10.15 -8.26 -6.27
CA LEU A 6 -11.29 -8.64 -7.10
C LEU A 6 -12.43 -9.14 -6.21
N PRO A 7 -13.67 -8.61 -6.36
CA PRO A 7 -14.83 -9.19 -5.71
C PRO A 7 -15.07 -10.61 -6.24
N ARG A 8 -15.69 -11.43 -5.40
CA ARG A 8 -15.92 -12.86 -5.62
C ARG A 8 -16.88 -13.11 -6.79
N ALA A 9 -16.40 -12.99 -8.02
CA ALA A 9 -17.07 -13.52 -9.20
C ALA A 9 -16.77 -15.02 -9.31
N THR A 10 -17.78 -15.81 -9.64
CA THR A 10 -17.65 -17.23 -9.99
C THR A 10 -16.71 -17.37 -11.19
N ALA A 11 -15.43 -17.54 -10.92
CA ALA A 11 -14.44 -17.93 -11.92
C ALA A 11 -14.61 -19.42 -12.18
N THR A 12 -15.34 -19.77 -13.25
CA THR A 12 -15.26 -21.10 -13.85
C THR A 12 -13.92 -21.20 -14.57
N LEU A 13 -12.85 -21.43 -13.82
CA LEU A 13 -11.54 -21.79 -14.36
C LEU A 13 -11.53 -23.28 -14.66
N ALA A 14 -11.25 -23.64 -15.91
CA ALA A 14 -11.07 -25.00 -16.34
C ALA A 14 -10.07 -25.70 -15.42
N ARG A 15 -10.51 -26.80 -14.80
CA ARG A 15 -9.62 -27.73 -14.09
C ARG A 15 -8.67 -28.33 -15.11
N GLN A 16 -7.39 -28.03 -14.98
CA GLN A 16 -6.34 -28.85 -15.57
C GLN A 16 -5.84 -29.76 -14.46
N ASP A 17 -6.48 -30.92 -14.33
CA ASP A 17 -6.10 -31.98 -13.40
C ASP A 17 -4.67 -32.45 -13.74
N CYS A 18 -3.69 -32.07 -12.92
CA CYS A 18 -2.35 -32.65 -12.95
C CYS A 18 -2.32 -33.88 -12.04
N SER A 19 -3.02 -34.92 -12.44
CA SER A 19 -2.91 -36.24 -11.85
C SER A 19 -2.81 -37.26 -12.97
N ASN A 20 -1.60 -37.40 -13.54
CA ASN A 20 -0.98 -38.66 -13.93
C ASN A 20 0.36 -38.35 -14.61
N GLY A 21 1.44 -38.91 -14.07
CA GLY A 21 2.71 -38.96 -14.77
C GLY A 21 2.54 -39.68 -16.10
N CYS A 22 3.00 -39.07 -17.19
CA CYS A 22 3.24 -39.75 -18.44
C CYS A 22 4.59 -39.28 -19.00
N SER A 23 5.48 -40.25 -19.07
CA SER A 23 6.80 -40.30 -19.67
C SER A 23 6.87 -39.71 -21.08
N ALA A 24 8.05 -39.19 -21.40
CA ALA A 24 8.45 -38.73 -22.72
C ALA A 24 8.31 -39.81 -23.81
N PRO A 25 8.28 -39.38 -25.09
CA PRO A 25 9.11 -40.00 -26.10
C PRO A 25 10.09 -39.02 -26.75
N PHE A 26 11.22 -39.60 -27.11
CA PHE A 26 12.44 -39.01 -27.67
C PHE A 26 12.32 -38.58 -29.15
N ALA A 27 13.30 -37.75 -29.52
CA ALA A 27 13.98 -37.64 -30.82
C ALA A 27 13.39 -36.72 -31.91
N GLY A 28 14.22 -35.75 -32.34
CA GLY A 28 14.22 -35.26 -33.71
C GLY A 28 14.48 -33.76 -33.93
N GLU A 29 15.76 -33.37 -33.92
CA GLU A 29 16.36 -32.34 -34.79
C GLU A 29 15.67 -30.98 -34.98
N ARG A 30 16.17 -29.99 -34.23
CA ARG A 30 16.93 -28.83 -34.74
C ARG A 30 17.27 -27.98 -33.53
N GLY A 31 18.55 -27.69 -33.33
CA GLY A 31 19.02 -26.80 -32.28
C GLY A 31 18.48 -25.39 -32.50
N SER A 32 17.27 -25.12 -32.05
CA SER A 32 16.99 -23.84 -31.41
C SER A 32 17.71 -23.93 -30.07
N GLU A 33 18.81 -23.18 -29.93
CA GLU A 33 19.15 -22.69 -28.60
C GLU A 33 17.86 -22.08 -28.05
N GLU A 34 17.17 -22.81 -27.17
CA GLU A 34 16.37 -22.15 -26.15
C GLU A 34 17.39 -21.30 -25.42
N VAL A 35 17.49 -20.04 -25.84
CA VAL A 35 18.12 -19.01 -25.05
C VAL A 35 17.24 -18.88 -23.82
N ALA A 36 17.45 -19.78 -22.86
CA ALA A 36 17.09 -19.61 -21.49
C ALA A 36 17.88 -18.39 -21.04
N GLU A 37 17.31 -17.21 -21.34
CA GLU A 37 17.94 -15.92 -21.14
C GLU A 37 17.89 -15.64 -19.63
N THR A 38 18.79 -16.32 -18.94
CA THR A 38 18.94 -16.27 -17.50
C THR A 38 19.13 -14.80 -17.12
N PHE A 39 18.34 -14.30 -16.17
CA PHE A 39 18.49 -12.96 -15.61
C PHE A 39 19.95 -12.80 -15.19
N ARG A 40 20.79 -12.10 -15.98
CA ARG A 40 22.21 -12.01 -15.66
C ARG A 40 22.36 -11.18 -14.38
N PRO A 41 22.73 -11.80 -13.24
CA PRO A 41 22.78 -11.08 -11.99
C PRO A 41 24.04 -10.21 -12.00
N SER A 42 23.88 -8.92 -11.73
CA SER A 42 25.01 -8.03 -11.44
C SER A 42 24.80 -7.41 -10.06
N LEU A 43 25.82 -7.41 -9.22
CA LEU A 43 25.76 -6.85 -7.86
C LEU A 43 25.91 -5.31 -7.83
N GLY A 44 26.22 -4.68 -8.97
CA GLY A 44 26.41 -3.24 -9.05
C GLY A 44 25.10 -2.47 -8.86
N VAL A 45 25.13 -1.41 -8.06
CA VAL A 45 24.00 -0.50 -7.86
C VAL A 45 23.87 0.43 -9.07
N LYS A 46 23.02 0.05 -10.01
CA LYS A 46 22.76 0.80 -11.25
C LYS A 46 21.34 0.55 -11.75
N LYS A 47 20.91 1.33 -12.74
CA LYS A 47 19.65 1.08 -13.45
C LYS A 47 19.62 -0.38 -13.96
N PRO A 48 18.53 -1.13 -13.70
CA PRO A 48 18.45 -2.52 -14.14
C PRO A 48 18.35 -2.60 -15.66
N SER A 49 19.03 -3.58 -16.26
CA SER A 49 18.96 -3.87 -17.70
C SER A 49 17.82 -4.82 -18.08
N LYS A 50 17.26 -5.54 -17.10
CA LYS A 50 16.13 -6.46 -17.24
C LYS A 50 15.18 -6.31 -16.05
N ALA A 51 13.88 -6.45 -16.27
CA ALA A 51 12.83 -6.40 -15.25
C ALA A 51 11.72 -7.41 -15.59
N LEU A 52 11.00 -7.91 -14.58
CA LEU A 52 9.85 -8.81 -14.73
C LEU A 52 8.61 -8.14 -14.14
N LEU A 53 7.50 -8.20 -14.87
CA LEU A 53 6.18 -7.77 -14.42
C LEU A 53 5.26 -8.98 -14.33
N PHE A 54 4.56 -9.13 -13.22
CA PHE A 54 3.58 -10.20 -13.01
C PHE A 54 2.44 -9.73 -12.12
N VAL A 55 1.32 -10.47 -12.16
CA VAL A 55 0.12 -10.22 -11.36
C VAL A 55 -0.23 -11.47 -10.57
N ILE A 56 -0.54 -11.31 -9.29
CA ILE A 56 -1.02 -12.37 -8.40
C ILE A 56 -2.42 -11.98 -7.93
N LEU A 57 -3.34 -12.93 -7.96
CA LEU A 57 -4.70 -12.77 -7.45
C LEU A 57 -4.85 -13.51 -6.12
N SER A 58 -5.46 -12.86 -5.13
CA SER A 58 -5.79 -13.47 -3.84
C SER A 58 -7.21 -13.07 -3.45
N PRO A 59 -8.10 -14.01 -3.12
CA PRO A 59 -9.40 -13.67 -2.55
C PRO A 59 -9.19 -13.04 -1.16
N VAL A 60 -9.97 -12.02 -0.83
CA VAL A 60 -9.98 -11.40 0.50
C VAL A 60 -11.41 -11.28 1.04
N GLY A 61 -11.55 -11.36 2.36
CA GLY A 61 -12.81 -11.15 3.06
C GLY A 61 -13.06 -9.66 3.38
N PRO A 62 -14.23 -9.33 3.94
CA PRO A 62 -14.48 -7.99 4.47
C PRO A 62 -13.59 -7.72 5.70
N TYR A 63 -13.10 -6.49 5.84
CA TYR A 63 -12.35 -6.05 7.02
C TYR A 63 -13.27 -5.77 8.23
N PHE A 64 -14.53 -5.42 7.98
CA PHE A 64 -15.55 -5.15 9.01
C PHE A 64 -16.80 -5.98 8.73
N SER A 65 -17.41 -6.55 9.76
CA SER A 65 -18.73 -7.18 9.64
C SER A 65 -19.78 -6.12 9.34
N SER A 66 -20.80 -6.47 8.56
CA SER A 66 -21.83 -5.53 8.11
C SER A 66 -22.48 -4.81 9.31
N GLY A 67 -22.23 -3.50 9.43
CA GLY A 67 -22.87 -2.62 10.41
C GLY A 67 -22.07 -2.33 11.69
N SER A 68 -20.86 -2.89 11.88
CA SER A 68 -20.04 -2.57 13.07
C SER A 68 -18.64 -2.10 12.66
N PHE A 69 -18.26 -0.91 13.14
CA PHE A 69 -16.90 -0.38 13.01
C PHE A 69 -16.12 -0.67 14.28
N THR A 70 -14.97 -1.34 14.14
CA THR A 70 -14.04 -1.55 15.25
C THR A 70 -12.94 -0.48 15.15
N PRO A 71 -12.87 0.47 16.09
CA PRO A 71 -11.80 1.47 16.09
C PRO A 71 -10.45 0.81 16.37
N VAL A 72 -9.39 1.48 15.94
CA VAL A 72 -8.00 1.07 16.18
C VAL A 72 -7.29 2.05 17.10
N SER A 73 -6.48 1.54 18.03
CA SER A 73 -5.55 2.35 18.81
C SER A 73 -4.25 2.57 18.03
N LEU A 74 -3.75 3.79 18.11
CA LEU A 74 -2.60 4.26 17.34
C LEU A 74 -1.42 4.54 18.26
N TRP A 75 -0.25 4.08 17.86
CA TRP A 75 1.00 4.34 18.56
C TRP A 75 1.80 5.42 17.82
N ALA A 76 1.99 6.56 18.50
CA ALA A 76 2.63 7.74 17.95
C ALA A 76 3.97 7.98 18.64
N ASN A 77 5.08 7.65 17.96
CA ASN A 77 6.42 7.87 18.47
C ASN A 77 7.30 8.58 17.43
N PRO A 78 7.75 9.82 17.69
CA PRO A 78 8.50 10.61 16.73
C PRO A 78 9.92 10.08 16.45
N LYS A 79 10.37 9.06 17.20
CA LYS A 79 11.62 8.33 16.93
C LYS A 79 11.64 7.71 15.52
N TYR A 80 10.48 7.29 15.02
CA TYR A 80 10.37 6.61 13.74
C TYR A 80 9.72 7.52 12.69
N ILE A 81 10.43 7.72 11.58
CA ILE A 81 9.98 8.53 10.46
C ILE A 81 9.74 7.62 9.26
N ARG A 82 8.51 7.62 8.73
CA ARG A 82 8.13 6.79 7.58
C ARG A 82 8.79 7.25 6.28
N ALA A 83 8.79 8.56 6.07
CA ALA A 83 9.23 9.21 4.84
C ALA A 83 9.72 10.63 5.14
N TRP A 84 10.51 11.18 4.22
CA TRP A 84 11.08 12.52 4.33
C TRP A 84 11.07 13.24 2.99
N LYS A 85 11.14 14.58 3.01
CA LYS A 85 11.15 15.39 1.79
C LYS A 85 12.35 15.06 0.91
N GLY A 86 12.12 14.89 -0.39
CA GLY A 86 13.12 14.39 -1.34
C GLY A 86 13.39 12.89 -1.24
N GLY A 87 12.69 12.17 -0.35
CA GLY A 87 12.66 10.72 -0.30
C GLY A 87 11.67 10.13 -1.30
N THR A 88 11.16 8.94 -0.97
CA THR A 88 10.32 8.15 -1.87
C THR A 88 8.96 7.80 -1.28
N GLY A 89 8.54 8.51 -0.24
CA GLY A 89 7.35 8.18 0.56
C GLY A 89 6.04 8.28 -0.21
N ASP A 90 6.02 9.11 -1.25
CA ASP A 90 4.93 9.33 -2.20
C ASP A 90 4.83 8.26 -3.30
N CYS A 91 5.76 7.30 -3.33
CA CYS A 91 5.76 6.19 -4.27
C CYS A 91 5.46 4.87 -3.56
N LYS A 92 4.73 3.96 -4.21
CA LYS A 92 4.43 2.63 -3.66
C LYS A 92 5.59 1.63 -3.84
N MET A 93 6.79 2.04 -3.41
CA MET A 93 8.02 1.25 -3.49
C MET A 93 8.21 0.36 -2.27
N GLY A 94 8.66 -0.88 -2.49
CA GLY A 94 8.82 -1.88 -1.41
C GLY A 94 9.74 -1.44 -0.28
N GLY A 95 10.77 -0.62 -0.58
CA GLY A 95 11.70 -0.09 0.41
C GLY A 95 11.03 0.73 1.53
N ASN A 96 9.91 1.37 1.24
CA ASN A 96 9.18 2.18 2.22
C ASN A 96 8.48 1.34 3.30
N TYR A 97 8.27 0.04 3.06
CA TYR A 97 7.51 -0.85 3.96
C TYR A 97 8.42 -1.76 4.79
N GLY A 98 9.63 -2.08 4.32
CA GLY A 98 10.56 -2.90 5.10
C GLY A 98 10.94 -2.23 6.43
N ALA A 99 11.22 -0.93 6.39
CA ALA A 99 11.58 -0.15 7.57
C ALA A 99 10.43 0.07 8.55
N SER A 100 9.16 -0.09 8.13
CA SER A 100 8.01 0.15 9.01
C SER A 100 7.74 -1.00 9.98
N LEU A 101 8.25 -2.20 9.71
CA LEU A 101 7.94 -3.40 10.50
C LEU A 101 8.35 -3.28 11.96
N LEU A 102 9.52 -2.67 12.24
CA LEU A 102 10.00 -2.52 13.61
C LEU A 102 9.08 -1.62 14.44
N ALA A 103 8.67 -0.47 13.90
CA ALA A 103 7.73 0.43 14.56
C ALA A 103 6.35 -0.23 14.76
N GLN A 104 5.91 -1.05 13.81
CA GLN A 104 4.66 -1.80 13.93
C GLN A 104 4.73 -2.86 15.04
N CYS A 105 5.86 -3.56 15.19
CA CYS A 105 6.08 -4.47 16.32
C CYS A 105 6.04 -3.73 17.66
N GLU A 106 6.74 -2.60 17.76
CA GLU A 106 6.74 -1.78 18.99
C GLU A 106 5.33 -1.24 19.31
N ALA A 107 4.54 -0.88 18.30
CA ALA A 107 3.14 -0.50 18.49
C ALA A 107 2.32 -1.64 19.12
N VAL A 108 2.48 -2.88 18.62
CA VAL A 108 1.79 -4.06 19.16
C VAL A 108 2.22 -4.36 20.59
N GLU A 109 3.51 -4.27 20.89
CA GLU A 109 4.05 -4.43 22.26
C GLU A 109 3.47 -3.39 23.23
N ASN A 110 3.10 -2.21 22.73
CA ASN A 110 2.43 -1.15 23.49
C ASN A 110 0.90 -1.20 23.39
N GLY A 111 0.32 -2.32 22.96
CA GLY A 111 -1.14 -2.52 22.93
C GLY A 111 -1.87 -1.74 21.83
N CYS A 112 -1.15 -1.28 20.81
CA CYS A 112 -1.70 -0.55 19.67
C CYS A 112 -1.77 -1.41 18.41
N GLN A 113 -2.75 -1.18 17.54
CA GLN A 113 -2.90 -1.96 16.31
C GLN A 113 -2.16 -1.34 15.13
N GLN A 114 -1.94 -0.02 15.11
CA GLN A 114 -1.30 0.69 14.02
C GLN A 114 -0.35 1.77 14.53
N VAL A 115 0.58 2.18 13.66
CA VAL A 115 1.48 3.32 13.91
C VAL A 115 0.82 4.60 13.38
N LEU A 116 0.84 5.67 14.17
CA LEU A 116 0.60 7.03 13.67
C LEU A 116 1.94 7.65 13.30
N TRP A 117 2.15 7.90 12.01
CA TRP A 117 3.41 8.45 11.53
C TRP A 117 3.48 9.95 11.77
N LEU A 118 4.52 10.36 12.50
CA LEU A 118 4.82 11.75 12.79
C LEU A 118 6.00 12.23 11.93
N TYR A 119 6.02 13.51 11.60
CA TYR A 119 7.08 14.13 10.81
C TYR A 119 7.44 15.51 11.34
N GLY A 120 8.70 15.91 11.16
CA GLY A 120 9.16 17.26 11.52
C GLY A 120 9.37 17.48 13.01
N LYS A 121 9.75 18.71 13.38
CA LYS A 121 9.99 19.12 14.78
C LYS A 121 8.69 19.39 15.54
N ASP A 122 7.64 19.70 14.79
CA ASP A 122 6.28 19.99 15.19
C ASP A 122 5.40 18.74 15.25
N ASN A 123 5.95 17.55 14.95
CA ASN A 123 5.24 16.28 14.99
C ASN A 123 3.96 16.26 14.13
N GLN A 124 4.05 16.80 12.92
CA GLN A 124 2.96 16.75 11.95
C GLN A 124 2.47 15.32 11.76
N ILE A 125 1.16 15.15 11.82
CA ILE A 125 0.52 13.87 11.56
C ILE A 125 0.51 13.64 10.05
N THR A 126 0.96 12.47 9.61
CA THR A 126 1.10 12.15 8.17
C THR A 126 0.15 11.03 7.74
N GLU A 127 0.39 9.81 8.19
CA GLU A 127 -0.35 8.61 7.77
C GLU A 127 -0.59 7.68 8.97
N VAL A 128 -1.59 6.78 8.83
CA VAL A 128 -1.90 5.75 9.83
C VAL A 128 -1.54 4.39 9.25
N GLY A 129 -0.42 3.81 9.71
CA GLY A 129 0.10 2.55 9.19
C GLY A 129 0.42 2.64 7.70
N THR A 130 -0.45 2.08 6.87
CA THR A 130 -0.35 2.14 5.39
C THR A 130 -1.55 2.83 4.74
N MET A 131 -2.26 3.64 5.51
CA MET A 131 -3.48 4.37 5.13
C MET A 131 -3.23 5.88 5.22
N ASN A 132 -3.88 6.64 4.34
CA ASN A 132 -3.96 8.09 4.49
C ASN A 132 -4.80 8.46 5.71
N LEU A 133 -4.48 9.59 6.33
CA LEU A 133 -5.20 10.13 7.49
C LEU A 133 -6.25 11.16 7.04
N PHE A 134 -7.42 11.10 7.65
CA PHE A 134 -8.43 12.16 7.64
C PHE A 134 -8.79 12.56 9.07
N LEU A 135 -8.96 13.85 9.30
CA LEU A 135 -9.48 14.41 10.54
C LEU A 135 -10.77 15.16 10.22
N TYR A 136 -11.86 14.82 10.89
CA TYR A 136 -13.12 15.54 10.81
C TYR A 136 -13.37 16.21 12.16
N TRP A 137 -13.42 17.54 12.16
CA TRP A 137 -13.39 18.34 13.39
C TRP A 137 -13.96 19.75 13.18
N ILE A 138 -14.07 20.51 14.28
CA ILE A 138 -14.25 21.96 14.21
C ILE A 138 -12.85 22.58 14.26
N ASN A 139 -12.48 23.33 13.22
CA ASN A 139 -11.17 23.94 13.12
C ASN A 139 -11.01 25.15 14.05
N GLU A 140 -9.84 25.78 14.04
CA GLU A 140 -9.52 26.91 14.92
C GLU A 140 -10.39 28.15 14.66
N ASP A 141 -10.96 28.27 13.47
CA ASP A 141 -11.86 29.34 13.06
C ASP A 141 -13.34 29.04 13.40
N GLY A 142 -13.63 27.88 14.00
CA GLY A 142 -14.97 27.45 14.38
C GLY A 142 -15.78 26.82 13.24
N GLU A 143 -15.14 26.43 12.14
CA GLU A 143 -15.78 25.82 10.98
C GLU A 143 -15.71 24.29 11.05
N GLU A 144 -16.78 23.61 10.66
CA GLU A 144 -16.77 22.17 10.44
C GLU A 144 -15.90 21.84 9.21
N GLU A 145 -14.88 21.00 9.41
CA GLU A 145 -13.83 20.76 8.43
C GLU A 145 -13.44 19.28 8.36
N LEU A 146 -13.32 18.77 7.14
CA LEU A 146 -12.60 17.54 6.81
C LEU A 146 -11.19 17.89 6.32
N ALA A 147 -10.20 17.62 7.15
CA ALA A 147 -8.79 17.88 6.88
C ALA A 147 -8.01 16.60 6.58
N THR A 148 -7.01 16.69 5.68
CA THR A 148 -6.03 15.63 5.42
C THR A 148 -4.66 16.25 5.09
N PRO A 149 -3.52 15.61 5.44
CA PRO A 149 -2.21 16.14 5.07
C PRO A 149 -2.03 16.33 3.56
N PRO A 150 -1.36 17.42 3.11
CA PRO A 150 -1.15 17.71 1.70
C PRO A 150 -0.14 16.77 1.04
N LEU A 151 -0.15 16.70 -0.30
CA LEU A 151 0.79 15.91 -1.09
C LEU A 151 2.12 16.64 -1.31
N ASP A 152 2.93 16.77 -0.26
CA ASP A 152 4.22 17.49 -0.27
C ASP A 152 5.46 16.58 -0.39
N GLY A 153 5.24 15.32 -0.81
CA GLY A 153 6.28 14.31 -1.06
C GLY A 153 6.48 13.28 0.06
N ILE A 154 5.89 13.47 1.25
CA ILE A 154 5.95 12.49 2.34
C ILE A 154 4.67 11.69 2.53
N ILE A 155 3.62 11.97 1.75
CA ILE A 155 2.32 11.30 1.78
C ILE A 155 2.13 10.49 0.50
N LEU A 156 1.64 9.25 0.61
CA LEU A 156 1.29 8.46 -0.57
C LEU A 156 -0.03 8.99 -1.18
N PRO A 157 -0.11 9.30 -2.49
CA PRO A 157 -1.34 9.75 -3.13
C PRO A 157 -2.32 8.58 -3.30
N GLY A 158 -3.06 8.26 -2.23
CA GLY A 158 -4.00 7.15 -2.21
C GLY A 158 -5.26 7.42 -3.03
N VAL A 159 -5.72 6.39 -3.75
CA VAL A 159 -6.96 6.49 -4.55
C VAL A 159 -8.18 6.73 -3.64
N THR A 160 -8.31 5.98 -2.54
CA THR A 160 -9.40 6.19 -1.57
C THR A 160 -9.38 7.60 -0.98
N ARG A 161 -8.20 8.16 -0.71
CA ARG A 161 -8.04 9.55 -0.25
C ARG A 161 -8.61 10.52 -1.27
N GLN A 162 -8.21 10.39 -2.54
CA GLN A 162 -8.71 11.23 -3.62
C GLN A 162 -10.24 11.13 -3.74
N SER A 163 -10.79 9.92 -3.72
CA SER A 163 -12.24 9.71 -3.79
C SER A 163 -13.00 10.32 -2.62
N ILE A 164 -12.47 10.25 -1.39
CA ILE A 164 -13.10 10.89 -0.22
C ILE A 164 -13.13 12.41 -0.37
N LEU A 165 -12.03 13.03 -0.81
CA LEU A 165 -11.95 14.46 -1.04
C LEU A 165 -12.95 14.91 -2.11
N GLU A 166 -13.01 14.21 -3.23
CA GLU A 166 -13.94 14.51 -4.32
C GLU A 166 -15.40 14.41 -3.88
N LEU A 167 -15.77 13.36 -3.13
CA LEU A 167 -17.12 13.20 -2.61
C LEU A 167 -17.48 14.29 -1.61
N ALA A 168 -16.60 14.59 -0.65
CA ALA A 168 -16.83 15.63 0.34
C ALA A 168 -16.98 17.02 -0.30
N GLN A 169 -16.15 17.32 -1.30
CA GLN A 169 -16.26 18.57 -2.07
C GLN A 169 -17.56 18.66 -2.86
N GLN A 170 -18.04 17.54 -3.43
CA GLN A 170 -19.31 17.49 -4.15
C GLN A 170 -20.52 17.69 -3.23
N TRP A 171 -20.47 17.21 -2.00
CA TRP A 171 -21.53 17.44 -1.02
C TRP A 171 -21.61 18.92 -0.62
N GLY A 172 -20.47 19.58 -0.42
CA GLY A 172 -20.42 21.01 -0.12
C GLY A 172 -21.05 21.39 1.23
N GLU A 173 -21.14 20.42 2.15
CA GLU A 173 -21.80 20.58 3.46
C GLU A 173 -20.86 21.15 4.53
N PHE A 174 -19.55 20.93 4.38
CA PHE A 174 -18.51 21.35 5.31
C PHE A 174 -17.22 21.70 4.54
N LYS A 175 -16.27 22.35 5.20
CA LYS A 175 -14.99 22.74 4.60
C LYS A 175 -14.15 21.49 4.33
N VAL A 176 -13.50 21.45 3.16
CA VAL A 176 -12.57 20.36 2.81
C VAL A 176 -11.20 20.97 2.56
N CYS A 177 -10.20 20.56 3.33
CA CYS A 177 -8.87 21.18 3.28
C CYS A 177 -7.73 20.15 3.27
N GLU A 178 -6.76 20.38 2.40
CA GLU A 178 -5.46 19.69 2.46
C GLU A 178 -4.49 20.56 3.28
N ARG A 179 -4.27 20.22 4.55
CA ARG A 179 -3.48 21.01 5.52
C ARG A 179 -2.74 20.13 6.52
N HIS A 180 -1.70 20.69 7.12
CA HIS A 180 -1.03 20.12 8.28
C HIS A 180 -1.75 20.50 9.58
#